data_AF-A0A2W1AW04-F1
#
_entry.id   AF-A0A2W1AW04-F1
#
_cell.length_a   1.000
_cell.length_b   1.000
_cell.length_c   1.000
_cell.angle_alpha   90.00
_cell.angle_beta   90.00
_cell.angle_gamma   90.00
#
_symmetry.space_group_name_H-M   'P 1'
#
loop_
_entity.id
_entity.type
_entity.pdbx_description
1 polymer ?
#
loop_
_entity_poly.entity_id
_entity_poly.type
_entity_poly.pdbx_seq_one_letter_code
_entity_poly.pdbx_strand_id
1 'polypeptide(L)'
;MPEGYDANWIVVLILPIMGTLAIGTLFFVSKFIAPKRISKVKNEPYECGMPPEPFRWSQIRVRYYIFAILFIIFDIEAVFLFPWAVIYLESGSMIFYEMLIFIGILFFGIIYSWRKGVLQWR
;
A
#
# COMPACT_ATOMS: atom_id res chain seq x y z
N MET A 1 -1.31 -32.43 -3.04
CA MET A 1 -0.87 -31.31 -2.16
C MET A 1 -1.75 -31.37 -0.92
N PRO A 2 -1.30 -31.07 0.30
CA PRO A 2 -2.12 -31.33 1.49
C PRO A 2 -3.38 -30.46 1.47
N GLU A 3 -4.51 -31.04 1.07
CA GLU A 3 -5.82 -30.42 0.76
C GLU A 3 -6.58 -29.87 2.00
N GLY A 4 -5.86 -29.55 3.08
CA GLY A 4 -6.44 -29.13 4.37
C GLY A 4 -6.10 -27.70 4.79
N TYR A 5 -5.19 -27.02 4.10
CA TYR A 5 -4.81 -25.63 4.42
C TYR A 5 -5.72 -24.60 3.74
N ASP A 6 -6.30 -24.97 2.60
CA ASP A 6 -6.96 -24.04 1.68
C ASP A 6 -8.34 -23.57 2.21
N ALA A 7 -8.93 -24.31 3.15
CA ALA A 7 -10.23 -24.02 3.76
C ALA A 7 -10.16 -23.42 5.17
N ASN A 8 -8.96 -23.29 5.75
CA ASN A 8 -8.83 -22.99 7.17
C ASN A 8 -8.63 -21.47 7.42
N TRP A 9 -9.72 -20.71 7.29
CA TRP A 9 -9.79 -19.27 7.61
C TRP A 9 -9.29 -18.94 9.03
N ILE A 10 -9.26 -19.94 9.92
CA ILE A 10 -8.67 -19.84 11.26
C ILE A 10 -7.21 -19.38 11.18
N VAL A 11 -6.41 -19.87 10.22
CA VAL A 11 -5.00 -19.47 10.08
C VAL A 11 -4.89 -18.00 9.68
N VAL A 12 -5.73 -17.55 8.75
CA VAL A 12 -5.80 -16.15 8.30
C VAL A 12 -6.14 -15.20 9.46
N LEU A 13 -6.95 -15.66 10.42
CA LEU A 13 -7.28 -14.88 11.62
C LEU A 13 -6.18 -14.95 12.70
N ILE A 14 -5.60 -16.12 12.94
CA ILE A 14 -4.62 -16.32 14.00
C ILE A 14 -3.31 -15.58 13.71
N LEU A 15 -2.83 -15.56 12.46
CA LEU A 15 -1.56 -14.92 12.09
C LEU A 15 -1.48 -13.41 12.43
N PRO A 16 -2.44 -12.54 12.04
CA PRO A 16 -2.39 -11.13 12.39
C PRO A 16 -2.57 -10.90 13.90
N ILE A 17 -3.35 -11.74 14.60
CA ILE A 17 -3.49 -11.69 16.05
C ILE A 17 -2.15 -12.00 16.71
N MET A 18 -1.50 -13.10 16.31
CA MET A 18 -0.17 -13.47 16.81
C MET A 18 0.88 -12.40 16.52
N GLY A 19 0.89 -11.84 15.29
CA GLY A 19 1.82 -10.76 14.92
C GLY A 19 1.63 -9.51 15.77
N THR A 20 0.37 -9.13 16.02
CA THR A 20 0.03 -7.98 16.85
C THR A 20 0.36 -8.22 18.31
N LEU A 21 0.13 -9.43 18.84
CA LEU A 21 0.52 -9.82 20.20
C LEU A 21 2.05 -9.85 20.35
N ALA A 22 2.78 -10.36 19.36
CA ALA A 22 4.24 -10.38 19.38
C ALA A 22 4.80 -8.95 19.40
N ILE A 23 4.35 -8.08 18.51
CA ILE A 23 4.79 -6.67 18.48
C ILE A 23 4.34 -5.94 19.76
N GLY A 24 3.09 -6.16 20.19
CA GLY A 24 2.52 -5.55 21.38
C GLY A 24 3.26 -5.93 22.67
N THR A 25 3.66 -7.20 22.81
CA THR A 25 4.47 -7.65 23.95
C THR A 25 5.86 -7.04 23.94
N LEU A 26 6.50 -6.89 22.78
CA LEU A 26 7.78 -6.17 22.66
C LEU A 26 7.67 -4.71 23.14
N PHE A 27 6.65 -3.99 22.68
CA PHE A 27 6.40 -2.61 23.15
C PHE A 27 6.06 -2.56 24.64
N PHE A 28 5.28 -3.52 25.15
CA PHE A 28 4.94 -3.62 26.56
C PHE A 28 6.19 -3.81 27.41
N VAL A 29 6.99 -4.83 27.10
CA VAL A 29 8.25 -5.12 27.80
C VAL A 29 9.21 -3.92 27.72
N SER A 30 9.38 -3.32 26.54
CA SER A 30 10.20 -2.11 26.36
C SER A 30 9.75 -0.97 27.29
N LYS A 31 8.44 -0.73 27.42
CA LYS A 31 7.91 0.32 28.32
C LYS A 31 8.21 0.09 29.81
N PHE A 32 8.38 -1.17 30.23
CA PHE A 32 8.72 -1.52 31.61
C PHE A 32 10.22 -1.58 31.88
N ILE A 33 11.02 -2.12 30.96
CA ILE A 33 12.46 -2.32 31.14
C ILE A 33 13.27 -1.06 30.75
N ALA A 34 12.81 -0.27 29.78
CA ALA A 34 13.60 0.84 29.25
C ALA A 34 13.86 1.95 30.30
N PRO A 35 15.09 2.50 30.38
CA PRO A 35 15.39 3.63 31.23
C PRO A 35 14.56 4.87 30.87
N LYS A 36 13.76 5.35 31.81
CA LYS A 36 12.92 6.54 31.63
C LYS A 36 13.69 7.81 32.01
N ARG A 37 14.40 8.38 31.03
CA ARG A 37 14.98 9.74 31.13
C ARG A 37 14.13 10.71 30.33
N ILE A 38 13.19 11.36 31.01
CA ILE A 38 12.32 12.39 30.44
C ILE A 38 13.06 13.73 30.58
N SER A 39 13.26 14.43 29.47
CA SER A 39 13.77 15.80 29.47
C SER A 39 13.03 16.59 28.41
N LYS A 40 12.90 17.91 28.63
CA LYS A 40 12.24 18.80 27.67
C LYS A 40 12.90 18.73 26.30
N VAL A 41 14.24 18.81 26.28
CA VAL A 41 15.07 18.73 25.07
C VAL A 41 14.89 17.41 24.30
N LYS A 42 14.74 16.26 25.00
CA LYS A 42 14.55 14.96 24.33
C LYS A 42 13.17 14.82 23.66
N ASN A 43 12.19 15.58 24.15
CA ASN A 43 10.82 15.56 23.63
C ASN A 43 10.58 16.66 22.57
N GLU A 44 11.60 17.46 22.25
CA GLU A 44 11.52 18.47 21.19
C GLU A 44 11.80 17.82 19.81
N PRO A 45 11.08 18.21 18.75
CA PRO A 45 11.40 17.80 17.38
C PRO A 45 12.86 18.08 17.02
N TYR A 46 13.47 17.17 16.28
CA TYR A 46 14.84 17.31 15.84
C TYR A 46 14.95 18.35 14.72
N GLU A 47 15.69 19.43 14.96
CA GLU A 47 15.97 20.51 13.98
C GLU A 47 17.48 20.86 13.96
N CYS A 48 18.35 19.84 13.87
CA CYS A 48 19.82 20.01 13.81
C CYS A 48 20.44 20.88 14.93
N GLY A 49 19.83 20.90 16.12
CA GLY A 49 20.29 21.68 17.28
C GLY A 49 19.68 23.08 17.41
N MET A 50 18.82 23.48 16.47
CA MET A 50 18.04 24.72 16.55
C MET A 50 16.71 24.48 17.30
N PRO A 51 16.13 25.53 17.91
CA PRO A 51 14.77 25.44 18.44
C PRO A 51 13.80 25.13 17.29
N PRO A 52 12.88 24.18 17.46
CA PRO A 52 11.92 23.82 16.43
C PRO A 52 10.99 25.00 16.15
N GLU A 53 10.89 25.39 14.88
CA GLU A 53 9.95 26.40 14.42
C GLU A 53 8.50 25.87 14.55
N PRO A 54 7.51 26.71 14.87
CA PRO A 54 6.10 26.30 14.84
C PRO A 54 5.74 25.68 13.49
N PHE A 55 4.92 24.64 13.51
CA PHE A 55 4.48 23.96 12.30
C PHE A 55 3.88 24.96 11.31
N ARG A 56 4.63 25.27 10.25
CA ARG A 56 4.12 25.95 9.06
C ARG A 56 3.67 24.90 8.07
N TRP A 57 2.55 25.16 7.40
CA TRP A 57 2.06 24.30 6.34
C TRP A 57 3.16 24.11 5.29
N SER A 58 3.76 22.93 5.29
CA SER A 58 4.66 22.52 4.22
C SER A 58 3.84 22.39 2.95
N GLN A 59 4.40 22.84 1.83
CA GLN A 59 3.76 22.73 0.52
C GLN A 59 3.72 21.25 0.10
N ILE A 60 2.68 20.53 0.56
CA ILE A 60 2.40 19.18 0.07
C ILE A 60 2.13 19.31 -1.42
N ARG A 61 3.03 18.74 -2.21
CA ARG A 61 2.97 18.85 -3.67
C ARG A 61 1.85 17.94 -4.19
N VAL A 62 1.04 18.44 -5.13
CA VAL A 62 -0.08 17.69 -5.76
C VAL A 62 0.38 16.36 -6.39
N ARG A 63 1.67 16.19 -6.69
CA ARG A 63 2.25 14.96 -7.22
C ARG A 63 1.85 13.70 -6.44
N TYR A 64 1.82 13.74 -5.10
CA TYR A 64 1.47 12.57 -4.28
C TYR A 64 0.05 12.09 -4.56
N TYR A 65 -0.88 13.04 -4.75
CA TYR A 65 -2.27 12.76 -5.07
C TYR A 65 -2.42 12.11 -6.46
N ILE A 66 -1.64 12.55 -7.45
CA ILE A 66 -1.72 11.99 -8.81
C ILE A 66 -1.23 10.54 -8.82
N PHE A 67 -0.11 10.25 -8.14
CA PHE A 67 0.36 8.87 -7.99
C PHE A 67 -0.67 7.99 -7.27
N ALA A 68 -1.32 8.51 -6.23
CA ALA A 68 -2.36 7.77 -5.50
C ALA A 68 -3.58 7.44 -6.37
N ILE A 69 -4.07 8.39 -7.16
CA ILE A 69 -5.20 8.13 -8.08
C ILE A 69 -4.83 7.15 -9.16
N LEU A 70 -3.66 7.29 -9.77
CA LEU A 70 -3.20 6.33 -10.79
C LEU A 70 -3.12 4.93 -10.18
N PHE A 71 -2.51 4.80 -9.01
CA PHE A 71 -2.45 3.53 -8.28
C PHE A 71 -3.84 2.91 -8.05
N ILE A 72 -4.83 3.70 -7.61
CA ILE A 72 -6.20 3.20 -7.40
C ILE A 72 -6.82 2.69 -8.71
N ILE A 73 -6.61 3.40 -9.83
CA ILE A 73 -7.14 2.97 -11.13
C ILE A 73 -6.53 1.63 -11.55
N PHE A 74 -5.22 1.45 -11.36
CA PHE A 74 -4.53 0.18 -11.61
C PHE A 74 -4.94 -0.94 -10.65
N ASP A 75 -5.20 -0.62 -9.39
CA ASP A 75 -5.65 -1.61 -8.41
C ASP A 75 -7.04 -2.14 -8.80
N ILE A 76 -7.92 -1.26 -9.26
CA ILE A 76 -9.22 -1.64 -9.83
C ILE A 76 -9.06 -2.52 -11.08
N GLU A 77 -8.09 -2.23 -11.94
CA GLU A 77 -7.77 -3.10 -13.10
C GLU A 77 -7.46 -4.53 -12.64
N ALA A 78 -6.60 -4.69 -11.63
CA ALA A 78 -6.25 -6.00 -11.09
C ALA A 78 -7.48 -6.75 -10.54
N VAL A 79 -8.40 -6.05 -9.87
CA VAL A 79 -9.66 -6.62 -9.38
C VAL A 79 -10.50 -7.21 -10.52
N PHE A 80 -10.46 -6.65 -11.73
CA PHE A 80 -11.14 -7.22 -12.91
C PHE A 80 -10.34 -8.34 -13.58
N LEU A 81 -9.01 -8.25 -13.56
CA LEU A 81 -8.14 -9.27 -14.18
C LEU A 81 -8.20 -10.61 -13.45
N PHE A 82 -8.27 -10.63 -12.12
CA PHE A 82 -8.23 -11.89 -11.36
C PHE A 82 -9.43 -12.81 -11.63
N PRO A 83 -10.70 -12.37 -11.54
CA PRO A 83 -11.83 -13.24 -11.84
C PRO A 83 -11.81 -13.76 -13.27
N TRP A 84 -11.46 -12.91 -14.24
CA TRP A 84 -11.31 -13.31 -15.63
C TRP A 84 -10.23 -14.37 -15.83
N ALA A 85 -9.06 -14.19 -15.21
CA ALA A 85 -7.95 -15.13 -15.31
C ALA A 85 -8.31 -16.52 -14.75
N VAL A 86 -9.12 -16.56 -13.68
CA VAL A 86 -9.60 -17.81 -13.07
C VAL A 86 -10.54 -18.58 -14.01
N ILE A 87 -11.45 -17.90 -14.69
CA ILE A 87 -12.45 -18.55 -15.58
C ILE A 87 -11.99 -18.71 -17.03
N TYR A 88 -10.82 -18.17 -17.39
CA TYR A 88 -10.36 -18.09 -18.77
C TYR A 88 -10.29 -19.47 -19.46
N LEU A 89 -9.86 -20.51 -18.75
CA LEU A 89 -9.74 -21.86 -19.29
C LEU A 89 -11.09 -22.49 -19.67
N GLU A 90 -12.18 -22.02 -19.06
CA GLU A 90 -13.55 -22.48 -19.31
C GLU A 90 -14.29 -21.58 -20.33
N SER A 91 -13.63 -20.51 -20.76
CA SER A 91 -14.20 -19.44 -21.58
C SER A 91 -13.81 -19.58 -23.06
N GLY A 92 -14.65 -19.06 -23.96
CA GLY A 92 -14.34 -19.01 -25.39
C GLY A 92 -13.27 -17.98 -25.73
N SER A 93 -12.63 -18.11 -26.90
CA SER A 93 -11.57 -17.22 -27.38
C SER A 93 -12.00 -15.75 -27.52
N MET A 94 -13.30 -15.45 -27.57
CA MET A 94 -13.83 -14.09 -27.59
C MET A 94 -13.49 -13.31 -26.30
N ILE A 95 -13.56 -13.97 -25.14
CA ILE A 95 -13.29 -13.37 -23.82
C ILE A 95 -11.81 -12.98 -23.68
N PHE A 96 -10.91 -13.63 -24.43
CA PHE A 96 -9.51 -13.20 -24.54
C PHE A 96 -9.39 -11.79 -25.12
N TYR A 97 -10.06 -11.55 -26.26
CA TYR A 97 -9.96 -10.29 -26.98
C TYR A 97 -10.64 -9.14 -26.24
N GLU A 98 -11.75 -9.40 -25.55
CA GLU A 98 -12.41 -8.41 -24.69
C GLU A 98 -11.47 -7.93 -23.58
N MET A 99 -10.76 -8.86 -22.92
CA MET A 99 -9.80 -8.49 -21.89
C MET A 99 -8.55 -7.80 -22.45
N LEU A 100 -8.08 -8.21 -23.62
CA LEU A 100 -6.98 -7.55 -24.31
C LEU A 100 -7.33 -6.09 -24.64
N ILE A 101 -8.56 -5.82 -25.08
CA ILE A 101 -9.06 -4.45 -25.31
C ILE A 101 -9.14 -3.68 -23.99
N PHE A 102 -9.66 -4.28 -22.92
CA PHE A 102 -9.75 -3.65 -21.60
C PHE A 102 -8.38 -3.21 -21.08
N ILE A 103 -7.39 -4.10 -21.07
CA ILE A 103 -6.00 -3.80 -20.70
C ILE A 103 -5.45 -2.71 -21.63
N GLY A 104 -5.70 -2.80 -22.94
CA GLY A 104 -5.25 -1.81 -23.92
C GLY A 104 -5.75 -0.40 -23.63
N ILE A 105 -7.02 -0.24 -23.24
CA ILE A 105 -7.62 1.06 -22.90
C ILE A 105 -6.96 1.66 -21.66
N LEU A 106 -6.77 0.88 -20.60
CA LEU A 106 -6.15 1.35 -19.36
C LEU A 106 -4.65 1.64 -19.56
N PHE A 107 -3.96 0.76 -20.28
CA PHE A 107 -2.56 0.95 -20.68
C PHE A 107 -2.34 2.26 -21.45
N PHE A 108 -3.29 2.61 -22.33
CA PHE A 108 -3.27 3.90 -23.02
C PHE A 108 -3.37 5.09 -22.05
N GLY A 109 -4.17 4.99 -20.99
CA GLY A 109 -4.25 6.00 -19.92
C GLY A 109 -2.89 6.25 -19.24
N ILE A 110 -2.11 5.18 -19.01
CA ILE A 110 -0.75 5.27 -18.47
C ILE A 110 0.16 6.02 -19.44
N ILE A 111 0.17 5.60 -20.70
CA ILE A 111 1.01 6.21 -21.74
C ILE A 111 0.68 7.70 -21.85
N TYR A 112 -0.60 8.05 -21.84
CA TYR A 112 -1.06 9.43 -21.85
C TYR A 112 -0.53 10.22 -20.64
N SER A 113 -0.68 9.67 -19.43
CA SER A 113 -0.20 10.32 -18.19
C SER A 113 1.32 10.53 -18.20
N TRP A 114 2.06 9.58 -18.76
CA TRP A 114 3.51 9.67 -18.92
C TRP A 114 3.89 10.73 -19.96
N ARG A 115 3.23 10.75 -21.12
CA ARG A 115 3.42 11.77 -22.16
C ARG A 115 3.13 13.18 -21.65
N LYS A 116 2.16 13.33 -20.75
CA LYS A 116 1.84 14.60 -20.06
C LYS A 116 2.83 14.99 -18.95
N GLY A 117 3.82 14.14 -18.66
CA GLY A 117 4.87 14.43 -17.68
C GLY A 117 4.40 14.38 -16.23
N VAL A 118 3.20 13.86 -15.98
CA VAL A 118 2.58 13.87 -14.64
C VAL A 118 3.27 12.87 -13.69
N LEU A 119 3.94 11.88 -14.26
CA LEU A 119 4.74 10.87 -13.55
C LEU A 119 6.17 11.34 -13.25
N GLN A 120 6.55 12.58 -13.57
CA GLN A 120 7.92 13.05 -13.35
C GLN A 120 8.15 13.44 -11.88
N TRP A 121 9.21 12.87 -11.29
CA TRP A 121 9.68 13.23 -9.96
C TRP A 121 10.78 14.29 -10.05
N ARG A 122 10.39 15.55 -10.25
CA ARG A 122 11.27 16.74 -10.20
C ARG A 122 10.80 17.71 -9.14
#